data_AF-A0A7W3VSY2-F1
#
_entry.id   AF-A0A7W3VSY2-F1
#
_cell.length_a   1.000
_cell.length_b   1.000
_cell.length_c   1.000
_cell.angle_alpha   90.00
_cell.angle_beta   90.00
_cell.angle_gamma   90.00
#
_symmetry.space_group_name_H-M   'P 1'
#
loop_
_entity.id
_entity.type
_entity.pdbx_description
1 polymer ?
#
loop_
_entity_poly.entity_id
_entity_poly.type
_entity_poly.pdbx_seq_one_letter_code
_entity_poly.pdbx_strand_id
1 'polypeptide(L)'
;MEQHPRSPDDRDRHIPNREKLDSGEIDLTGSVPQPGALADVIFDAVSEAGGDGEKIPDWGARVIARELANRIPVPGTLHHYAVTGTVDHVGLARELEIHANFGDPQTKELADLLGLYLIKQPAGRPGHQSDGATPVERGLREHGAPFWAFLQLKNIDTDSDELVQRFADFHIGSFASLSEILDTLTEIKGFKAAIKEVAERWGFEDYIVLDRERLARTVLATWDVVEFNGKFHVFMR
;
A
#
# COMPACT_ATOMS: atom_id res chain seq x y z
N MET A 1 -43.26 26.45 28.84
CA MET A 1 -42.70 25.38 28.00
C MET A 1 -41.36 25.86 27.52
N GLU A 2 -40.30 25.51 28.25
CA GLU A 2 -38.94 25.92 27.94
C GLU A 2 -38.36 24.95 26.91
N GLN A 3 -37.99 25.45 25.72
CA GLN A 3 -37.32 24.67 24.70
C GLN A 3 -35.82 24.66 25.00
N HIS A 4 -35.27 23.49 25.31
CA HIS A 4 -33.83 23.32 25.41
C HIS A 4 -33.16 23.51 24.04
N PRO A 5 -32.05 24.29 23.96
CA PRO A 5 -31.30 24.45 22.72
C PRO A 5 -30.60 23.14 22.35
N ARG A 6 -30.81 22.68 21.11
CA ARG A 6 -30.13 21.50 20.55
C ARG A 6 -28.64 21.80 20.37
N SER A 7 -27.81 20.89 20.87
CA SER A 7 -26.35 20.95 20.73
C SER A 7 -25.95 20.90 19.24
N PRO A 8 -24.98 21.70 18.77
CA PRO A 8 -24.51 21.66 17.39
C PRO A 8 -23.74 20.39 17.02
N ASP A 9 -23.40 19.56 18.01
CA ASP A 9 -22.59 18.34 17.87
C ASP A 9 -23.36 17.10 17.41
N ASP A 10 -24.67 17.23 17.16
CA ASP A 10 -25.56 16.11 16.79
C ASP A 10 -25.60 15.85 15.26
N ARG A 11 -24.58 16.30 14.52
CA ARG A 11 -24.51 16.17 13.05
C ARG A 11 -23.78 14.92 12.55
N ASP A 12 -23.22 14.09 13.43
CA ASP A 12 -22.31 12.99 13.05
C ASP A 12 -22.86 11.55 13.22
N ARG A 13 -24.18 11.32 13.37
CA ARG A 13 -24.70 9.95 13.65
C ARG A 13 -25.80 9.42 12.75
N HIS A 14 -25.73 9.71 11.45
CA HIS A 14 -26.42 8.92 10.44
C HIS A 14 -25.43 8.35 9.42
N ILE A 15 -24.52 7.50 9.90
CA ILE A 15 -23.93 6.48 9.05
C ILE A 15 -25.00 5.38 8.97
N PRO A 16 -25.60 5.10 7.80
CA PRO A 16 -26.61 4.06 7.66
C PRO A 16 -26.01 2.74 8.12
N ASN A 17 -26.65 2.07 9.09
CA ASN A 17 -26.39 0.72 9.59
C ASN A 17 -25.21 0.00 8.89
N ARG A 18 -23.96 0.36 9.23
CA ARG A 18 -22.88 -0.61 9.15
C ARG A 18 -23.27 -1.68 10.15
N GLU A 19 -23.60 -2.88 9.67
CA GLU A 19 -23.83 -4.04 10.51
C GLU A 19 -22.71 -4.06 11.55
N LYS A 20 -23.06 -3.85 12.82
CA LYS A 20 -22.10 -3.99 13.89
C LYS A 20 -21.79 -5.47 13.95
N LEU A 21 -20.65 -5.85 13.39
CA LEU A 21 -20.09 -7.19 13.53
C LEU A 21 -20.07 -7.55 15.01
N ASP A 22 -20.44 -8.78 15.32
CA ASP A 22 -20.33 -9.27 16.69
C ASP A 22 -18.83 -9.33 17.09
N SER A 23 -18.56 -9.22 18.38
CA SER A 23 -17.19 -9.29 18.88
C SER A 23 -16.54 -10.62 18.49
N GLY A 24 -15.57 -10.57 17.57
CA GLY A 24 -14.85 -11.74 17.04
C GLY A 24 -15.23 -12.13 15.60
N GLU A 25 -16.19 -11.46 14.98
CA GLU A 25 -16.51 -11.67 13.57
C GLU A 25 -15.56 -10.89 12.65
N ILE A 26 -15.07 -11.56 11.60
CA ILE A 26 -14.12 -10.99 10.63
C ILE A 26 -14.88 -10.43 9.43
N ASP A 27 -14.75 -9.12 9.21
CA ASP A 27 -15.18 -8.45 7.98
C ASP A 27 -14.33 -8.80 6.75
N LEU A 28 -14.79 -9.73 5.92
CA LEU A 28 -14.14 -10.04 4.65
C LEU A 28 -14.39 -8.99 3.56
N THR A 29 -15.36 -8.07 3.75
CA THR A 29 -15.61 -6.94 2.84
C THR A 29 -14.56 -5.83 3.00
N GLY A 30 -13.89 -5.76 4.16
CA GLY A 30 -12.92 -4.71 4.47
C GLY A 30 -13.52 -3.32 4.60
N SER A 31 -14.82 -3.26 4.86
CA SER A 31 -15.52 -2.04 5.27
C SER A 31 -15.03 -1.54 6.64
N VAL A 32 -14.51 -2.46 7.47
CA VAL A 32 -13.96 -2.21 8.81
C VAL A 32 -12.47 -2.58 8.85
N PRO A 33 -11.57 -1.65 9.22
CA PRO A 33 -10.16 -1.98 9.47
C PRO A 33 -10.01 -2.85 10.73
N GLN A 34 -9.43 -4.05 10.57
CA GLN A 34 -9.32 -5.04 11.65
C GLN A 34 -7.98 -5.84 11.61
N PRO A 35 -6.81 -5.17 11.53
CA PRO A 35 -5.54 -5.85 11.31
C PRO A 35 -5.17 -6.84 12.41
N GLY A 36 -5.48 -6.54 13.68
CA GLY A 36 -5.22 -7.46 14.80
C GLY A 36 -6.05 -8.74 14.73
N ALA A 37 -7.36 -8.60 14.51
CA ALA A 37 -8.26 -9.75 14.42
C ALA A 37 -7.95 -10.64 13.19
N LEU A 38 -7.58 -10.04 12.05
CA LEU A 38 -7.10 -10.79 10.89
C LEU A 38 -5.83 -11.58 11.22
N ALA A 39 -4.86 -10.96 11.90
CA ALA A 39 -3.61 -11.63 12.25
C ALA A 39 -3.84 -12.83 13.19
N ASP A 40 -4.69 -12.66 14.20
CA ASP A 40 -5.05 -13.74 15.14
C ASP A 40 -5.70 -14.92 14.41
N VAL A 41 -6.68 -14.65 13.55
CA VAL A 41 -7.39 -15.68 12.77
C VAL A 41 -6.48 -16.36 11.74
N ILE A 42 -5.56 -15.62 11.13
CA ILE A 42 -4.54 -16.22 10.24
C ILE A 42 -3.61 -17.14 11.04
N PHE A 43 -3.18 -16.74 12.22
CA PHE A 43 -2.33 -17.56 13.08
C PHE A 43 -3.03 -18.86 13.48
N ASP A 44 -4.32 -18.80 13.82
CA ASP A 44 -5.13 -19.98 14.10
C ASP A 44 -5.22 -20.90 12.87
N ALA A 45 -5.47 -20.35 11.67
CA ALA A 45 -5.54 -21.13 10.43
C ALA A 45 -4.22 -21.84 10.11
N VAL A 46 -3.09 -21.15 10.32
CA VAL A 46 -1.75 -21.71 10.10
C VAL A 46 -1.43 -22.77 11.15
N SER A 47 -1.81 -22.54 12.41
CA SER A 47 -1.60 -23.49 13.50
C SER A 47 -2.41 -24.77 13.30
N GLU A 48 -3.66 -24.64 12.82
CA GLU A 48 -4.52 -25.78 12.47
C GLU A 48 -3.96 -26.59 11.29
N ALA A 49 -3.29 -25.93 10.33
CA ALA A 49 -2.59 -26.60 9.22
C ALA A 49 -1.35 -27.40 9.68
N GLY A 50 -0.89 -27.24 10.92
CA GLY A 50 -0.41 -28.37 11.72
C GLY A 50 0.89 -29.07 11.31
N GLY A 51 1.88 -28.38 10.71
CA GLY A 51 3.27 -28.87 10.64
C GLY A 51 3.58 -30.07 9.71
N ASP A 52 2.58 -30.87 9.32
CA ASP A 52 2.73 -32.05 8.44
C ASP A 52 2.31 -31.79 6.98
N GLY A 53 2.16 -30.51 6.59
CA GLY A 53 1.79 -30.12 5.23
C GLY A 53 0.29 -30.24 4.93
N GLU A 54 -0.54 -30.31 5.98
CA GLU A 54 -1.99 -30.19 5.85
C GLU A 54 -2.39 -28.83 5.29
N LYS A 55 -3.53 -28.82 4.60
CA LYS A 55 -4.03 -27.66 3.85
C LYS A 55 -4.66 -26.69 4.85
N ILE A 56 -4.30 -25.40 4.78
CA ILE A 56 -5.02 -24.36 5.51
C ILE A 56 -6.53 -24.48 5.22
N PRO A 57 -7.40 -24.28 6.22
CA PRO A 57 -8.84 -24.38 6.00
C PRO A 57 -9.34 -23.27 5.06
N ASP A 58 -10.50 -23.48 4.43
CA ASP A 58 -11.06 -22.53 3.45
C ASP A 58 -11.28 -21.13 4.03
N TRP A 59 -11.81 -21.08 5.26
CA TRP A 59 -11.96 -19.81 5.98
C TRP A 59 -10.61 -19.12 6.17
N GLY A 60 -9.54 -19.87 6.49
CA GLY A 60 -8.19 -19.34 6.64
C GLY A 60 -7.65 -18.77 5.34
N ALA A 61 -7.83 -19.48 4.22
CA ALA A 61 -7.45 -18.99 2.91
C ALA A 61 -8.15 -17.68 2.52
N ARG A 62 -9.44 -17.53 2.86
CA ARG A 62 -10.20 -16.30 2.59
C ARG A 62 -9.76 -15.13 3.47
N VAL A 63 -9.39 -15.39 4.72
CA VAL A 63 -8.84 -14.37 5.63
C VAL A 63 -7.46 -13.93 5.16
N ILE A 64 -6.60 -14.85 4.72
CA ILE A 64 -5.31 -14.52 4.10
C ILE A 64 -5.52 -13.67 2.85
N ALA A 65 -6.47 -14.04 1.99
CA ALA A 65 -6.79 -13.25 0.80
C ALA A 65 -7.30 -11.85 1.14
N ARG A 66 -8.11 -11.69 2.20
CA ARG A 66 -8.54 -10.39 2.71
C ARG A 66 -7.36 -9.54 3.17
N GLU A 67 -6.45 -10.14 3.92
CA GLU A 67 -5.27 -9.47 4.44
C GLU A 67 -4.33 -9.01 3.32
N LEU A 68 -4.12 -9.85 2.30
CA LEU A 68 -3.37 -9.47 1.11
C LEU A 68 -4.09 -8.38 0.32
N ALA A 69 -5.42 -8.50 0.14
CA ALA A 69 -6.23 -7.48 -0.53
C ALA A 69 -6.20 -6.11 0.18
N ASN A 70 -6.04 -6.05 1.50
CA ASN A 70 -5.87 -4.78 2.23
C ASN A 70 -4.59 -4.03 1.85
N ARG A 71 -3.59 -4.75 1.31
CA ARG A 71 -2.28 -4.20 0.94
C ARG A 71 -2.25 -3.70 -0.50
N ILE A 72 -3.28 -4.03 -1.30
CA ILE A 72 -3.53 -3.44 -2.62
C ILE A 72 -4.60 -2.35 -2.44
N PRO A 73 -4.38 -1.12 -2.88
CA PRO A 73 -5.35 -0.03 -2.72
C PRO A 73 -6.62 -0.19 -3.57
N VAL A 74 -6.77 -1.31 -4.28
CA VAL A 74 -7.81 -1.55 -5.27
C VAL A 74 -8.47 -2.89 -4.99
N PRO A 75 -9.82 -2.95 -4.96
CA PRO A 75 -10.54 -4.21 -4.90
C PRO A 75 -10.21 -5.07 -6.14
N GLY A 76 -9.56 -6.20 -5.91
CA GLY A 76 -9.19 -7.16 -6.95
C GLY A 76 -9.84 -8.53 -6.78
N THR A 77 -9.27 -9.52 -7.45
CA THR A 77 -9.60 -10.94 -7.33
C THR A 77 -9.34 -11.49 -5.93
N LEU A 78 -8.31 -11.03 -5.20
CA LEU A 78 -8.12 -11.38 -3.80
C LEU A 78 -9.28 -10.91 -2.93
N HIS A 79 -9.74 -9.67 -3.15
CA HIS A 79 -10.90 -9.13 -2.45
C HIS A 79 -12.17 -9.93 -2.79
N HIS A 80 -12.39 -10.20 -4.08
CA HIS A 80 -13.54 -10.98 -4.54
C HIS A 80 -13.54 -12.39 -3.91
N TYR A 81 -12.40 -13.08 -3.94
CA TYR A 81 -12.25 -14.40 -3.35
C TYR A 81 -12.46 -14.38 -1.82
N ALA A 82 -11.94 -13.37 -1.13
CA ALA A 82 -12.17 -13.21 0.31
C ALA A 82 -13.67 -13.11 0.62
N VAL A 83 -14.43 -12.31 -0.14
CA VAL A 83 -15.87 -12.09 0.09
C VAL A 83 -16.73 -13.28 -0.34
N THR A 84 -16.45 -13.89 -1.50
CA THR A 84 -17.35 -14.87 -2.11
C THR A 84 -16.90 -16.32 -1.96
N GLY A 85 -15.62 -16.57 -1.66
CA GLY A 85 -15.00 -17.89 -1.73
C GLY A 85 -14.87 -18.42 -3.17
N THR A 86 -15.23 -17.65 -4.19
CA THR A 86 -15.16 -18.08 -5.59
C THR A 86 -13.74 -17.93 -6.12
N VAL A 87 -13.17 -19.03 -6.59
CA VAL A 87 -11.78 -19.09 -7.05
C VAL A 87 -11.68 -18.69 -8.53
N ASP A 88 -11.03 -17.56 -8.80
CA ASP A 88 -10.49 -17.20 -10.11
C ASP A 88 -8.97 -17.43 -10.12
N HIS A 89 -8.54 -18.60 -10.55
CA HIS A 89 -7.13 -19.01 -10.50
C HIS A 89 -6.20 -18.06 -11.26
N VAL A 90 -6.63 -17.51 -12.40
CA VAL A 90 -5.77 -16.66 -13.23
C VAL A 90 -5.61 -15.29 -12.59
N GLY A 91 -6.73 -14.67 -12.17
CA GLY A 91 -6.69 -13.38 -11.49
C GLY A 91 -5.93 -13.45 -10.16
N LEU A 92 -6.22 -14.47 -9.34
CA LEU A 92 -5.53 -14.67 -8.06
C LEU A 92 -4.03 -14.90 -8.24
N ALA A 93 -3.62 -15.71 -9.23
CA ALA A 93 -2.19 -15.91 -9.49
C ALA A 93 -1.47 -14.60 -9.85
N ARG A 94 -2.10 -13.71 -10.63
CA ARG A 94 -1.53 -12.40 -10.97
C ARG A 94 -1.38 -11.50 -9.73
N GLU A 95 -2.40 -11.44 -8.87
CA GLU A 95 -2.33 -10.65 -7.64
C GLU A 95 -1.36 -11.22 -6.61
N LEU A 96 -1.24 -12.55 -6.51
CA LEU A 96 -0.22 -13.18 -5.68
C LEU A 96 1.20 -12.92 -6.20
N GLU A 97 1.41 -12.90 -7.51
CA GLU A 97 2.71 -12.55 -8.11
C GLU A 97 3.13 -11.12 -7.76
N ILE A 98 2.17 -10.19 -7.71
CA ILE A 98 2.41 -8.82 -7.24
C ILE A 98 2.95 -8.84 -5.80
N HIS A 99 2.29 -9.56 -4.89
CA HIS A 99 2.74 -9.67 -3.50
C HIS A 99 4.08 -10.40 -3.35
N ALA A 100 4.33 -11.43 -4.16
CA ALA A 100 5.61 -12.15 -4.17
C ALA A 100 6.78 -11.24 -4.59
N ASN A 101 6.54 -10.35 -5.55
CA ASN A 101 7.57 -9.44 -6.06
C ASN A 101 7.81 -8.23 -5.16
N PHE A 102 6.74 -7.65 -4.61
CA PHE A 102 6.80 -6.34 -3.96
C PHE A 102 6.49 -6.35 -2.45
N GLY A 103 5.91 -7.42 -1.92
CA GLY A 103 5.57 -7.53 -0.50
C GLY A 103 6.79 -7.63 0.43
N ASP A 104 6.60 -7.28 1.69
CA ASP A 104 7.53 -7.62 2.78
C ASP A 104 7.60 -9.15 3.01
N PRO A 105 8.57 -9.67 3.79
CA PRO A 105 8.70 -11.11 3.99
C PRO A 105 7.43 -11.81 4.49
N GLN A 106 6.67 -11.18 5.38
CA GLN A 106 5.41 -11.73 5.89
C GLN A 106 4.33 -11.76 4.79
N THR A 107 4.24 -10.71 3.97
CA THR A 107 3.35 -10.66 2.80
C THR A 107 3.63 -11.80 1.84
N LYS A 108 4.91 -12.08 1.58
CA LYS A 108 5.32 -13.16 0.68
C LYS A 108 4.96 -14.53 1.23
N GLU A 109 5.19 -14.75 2.53
CA GLU A 109 4.80 -16.00 3.19
C GLU A 109 3.29 -16.24 3.11
N LEU A 110 2.48 -15.21 3.36
CA LEU A 110 1.02 -15.28 3.20
C LEU A 110 0.61 -15.56 1.75
N ALA A 111 1.26 -14.91 0.78
CA ALA A 111 1.01 -15.14 -0.64
C ALA A 111 1.38 -16.57 -1.07
N ASP A 112 2.50 -17.10 -0.59
CA ASP A 112 2.95 -18.48 -0.85
C ASP A 112 1.99 -19.51 -0.23
N LEU A 113 1.55 -19.29 1.02
CA LEU A 113 0.56 -20.13 1.69
C LEU A 113 -0.77 -20.17 0.93
N LEU A 114 -1.27 -19.01 0.50
CA LEU A 114 -2.50 -18.93 -0.31
C LEU A 114 -2.30 -19.57 -1.68
N GLY A 115 -1.15 -19.36 -2.33
CA GLY A 115 -0.80 -20.01 -3.60
C GLY A 115 -0.83 -21.54 -3.49
N LEU A 116 -0.21 -22.09 -2.45
CA LEU A 116 -0.21 -23.53 -2.19
C LEU A 116 -1.62 -24.08 -1.94
N TYR A 117 -2.45 -23.33 -1.22
CA TYR A 117 -3.86 -23.67 -1.03
C TYR A 117 -4.63 -23.74 -2.35
N LEU A 118 -4.46 -22.74 -3.22
CA LEU A 118 -5.16 -22.63 -4.50
C LEU A 118 -4.79 -23.75 -5.47
N ILE A 119 -3.53 -24.19 -5.50
CA ILE A 119 -3.09 -25.35 -6.32
C ILE A 119 -3.90 -26.62 -6.00
N LYS A 120 -4.32 -26.78 -4.73
CA LYS A 120 -5.11 -27.93 -4.26
C LYS A 120 -6.63 -27.74 -4.44
N GLN A 121 -7.09 -26.62 -5.00
CA GLN A 121 -8.51 -26.40 -5.30
C GLN A 121 -8.82 -26.89 -6.71
N PRO A 122 -10.00 -27.50 -6.95
CA PRO A 122 -10.43 -27.76 -8.31
C PRO A 122 -10.45 -26.44 -9.07
N ALA A 123 -10.07 -26.47 -10.35
CA ALA A 123 -10.26 -25.33 -11.22
C ALA A 123 -11.73 -24.91 -11.13
N GLY A 124 -11.99 -23.74 -10.54
CA GLY A 124 -13.32 -23.14 -10.55
C GLY A 124 -13.77 -22.94 -12.01
N ARG A 125 -15.04 -22.58 -12.21
CA ARG A 125 -15.48 -22.11 -13.53
C ARG A 125 -14.44 -21.11 -14.03
N PRO A 126 -13.98 -21.21 -15.29
CA PRO A 126 -13.04 -20.24 -15.83
C PRO A 126 -13.62 -18.86 -15.54
N GLY A 127 -12.91 -18.10 -14.70
CA GLY A 127 -13.26 -16.73 -14.39
C GLY A 127 -13.45 -15.98 -15.70
N HIS A 128 -14.26 -14.93 -15.67
CA HIS A 128 -14.40 -14.05 -16.82
C HIS A 128 -12.98 -13.59 -17.19
N GLN A 129 -12.42 -14.15 -18.27
CA GLN A 129 -11.13 -13.72 -18.78
C GLN A 129 -11.35 -12.28 -19.21
N SER A 130 -11.07 -11.32 -18.33
CA SER A 130 -10.87 -9.95 -18.77
C SER A 130 -9.61 -10.01 -19.64
N ASP A 131 -9.82 -10.04 -20.96
CA ASP A 131 -8.76 -10.18 -21.97
C ASP A 131 -7.73 -9.03 -21.92
N GLY A 132 -7.98 -7.98 -21.12
CA GLY A 132 -7.04 -6.89 -20.88
C GLY A 132 -6.41 -6.93 -19.50
N ALA A 133 -5.11 -6.64 -19.43
CA ALA A 133 -4.46 -6.29 -18.17
C ALA A 133 -5.04 -4.97 -17.64
N THR A 134 -5.40 -4.94 -16.35
CA THR A 134 -5.93 -3.72 -15.71
C THR A 134 -4.88 -2.59 -15.76
N PRO A 135 -5.27 -1.31 -15.66
CA PRO A 135 -4.31 -0.21 -15.59
C PRO A 135 -3.25 -0.41 -14.49
N VAL A 136 -3.66 -0.95 -13.34
CA VAL A 136 -2.77 -1.29 -12.22
C VAL A 136 -1.79 -2.39 -12.58
N GLU A 137 -2.26 -3.51 -13.13
CA GLU A 137 -1.39 -4.62 -13.58
C GLU A 137 -0.37 -4.15 -14.62
N ARG A 138 -0.81 -3.29 -15.55
CA ARG A 138 0.05 -2.74 -16.59
C ARG A 138 1.12 -1.82 -16.01
N GLY A 139 0.73 -0.87 -15.15
CA GLY A 139 1.67 0.03 -14.50
C GLY A 139 2.68 -0.70 -13.62
N LEU A 140 2.25 -1.74 -12.88
CA LEU A 140 3.16 -2.56 -12.09
C LEU A 140 4.14 -3.36 -12.95
N ARG A 141 3.67 -3.90 -14.08
CA ARG A 141 4.55 -4.60 -15.04
C ARG A 141 5.57 -3.67 -15.68
N GLU A 142 5.16 -2.45 -16.03
CA GLU A 142 6.00 -1.49 -16.77
C GLU A 142 6.98 -0.73 -15.85
N HIS A 143 6.55 -0.41 -14.63
CA HIS A 143 7.28 0.52 -13.76
C HIS A 143 7.67 -0.08 -12.40
N GLY A 144 7.10 -1.20 -11.98
CA GLY A 144 7.49 -1.93 -10.77
C GLY A 144 7.30 -1.15 -9.46
N ALA A 145 8.31 -1.19 -8.60
CA ALA A 145 8.26 -0.64 -7.24
C ALA A 145 7.88 0.86 -7.15
N PRO A 146 8.40 1.77 -8.01
CA PRO A 146 7.92 3.15 -8.07
C PRO A 146 6.41 3.29 -8.28
N PHE A 147 5.83 2.48 -9.16
CA PHE A 147 4.38 2.53 -9.41
C PHE A 147 3.61 1.97 -8.23
N TRP A 148 4.10 0.92 -7.58
CA TRP A 148 3.52 0.45 -6.33
C TRP A 148 3.50 1.53 -5.25
N ALA A 149 4.61 2.27 -5.09
CA ALA A 149 4.68 3.39 -4.16
C ALA A 149 3.71 4.53 -4.53
N PHE A 150 3.52 4.79 -5.82
CA PHE A 150 2.54 5.76 -6.32
C PHE A 150 1.11 5.39 -5.92
N LEU A 151 0.73 4.12 -6.01
CA LEU A 151 -0.61 3.66 -5.61
C LEU A 151 -0.89 3.85 -4.12
N GLN A 152 0.13 4.04 -3.28
CA GLN A 152 -0.03 4.33 -1.84
C GLN A 152 -0.35 5.81 -1.56
N LEU A 153 -0.25 6.68 -2.56
CA LEU A 153 -0.64 8.08 -2.42
C LEU A 153 -2.15 8.21 -2.20
N LYS A 154 -2.55 9.27 -1.49
CA LYS A 154 -3.97 9.56 -1.28
C LYS A 154 -4.59 10.06 -2.57
N ASN A 155 -5.85 9.70 -2.81
CA ASN A 155 -6.68 10.16 -3.93
C ASN A 155 -6.21 9.69 -5.33
N ILE A 156 -5.52 8.56 -5.41
CA ILE A 156 -5.26 7.92 -6.69
C ILE A 156 -6.52 7.18 -7.15
N ASP A 157 -7.04 7.56 -8.32
CA ASP A 157 -8.10 6.84 -9.00
C ASP A 157 -7.49 5.68 -9.78
N THR A 158 -7.61 4.48 -9.24
CA THR A 158 -6.98 3.27 -9.77
C THR A 158 -7.75 2.62 -10.90
N ASP A 159 -9.00 3.02 -11.11
CA ASP A 159 -9.84 2.54 -12.21
C ASP A 159 -9.68 3.42 -13.46
N SER A 160 -8.93 4.52 -13.34
CA SER A 160 -8.64 5.42 -14.45
C SER A 160 -7.75 4.77 -15.52
N ASP A 161 -8.18 4.83 -16.78
CA ASP A 161 -7.36 4.45 -17.93
C ASP A 161 -6.09 5.33 -18.07
N GLU A 162 -6.07 6.51 -17.45
CA GLU A 162 -4.93 7.44 -17.45
C GLU A 162 -3.95 7.18 -16.31
N LEU A 163 -4.20 6.21 -15.43
CA LEU A 163 -3.41 5.95 -14.22
C LEU A 163 -1.90 5.82 -14.50
N VAL A 164 -1.54 5.07 -15.54
CA VAL A 164 -0.14 4.85 -15.94
C VAL A 164 0.50 6.13 -16.46
N GLN A 165 -0.23 6.93 -17.25
CA GLN A 165 0.26 8.21 -17.73
C GLN A 165 0.47 9.20 -16.58
N ARG A 166 -0.48 9.26 -15.63
CA ARG A 166 -0.35 10.11 -14.43
C ARG A 166 0.85 9.70 -13.59
N PHE A 167 1.13 8.42 -13.44
CA PHE A 167 2.37 8.00 -12.79
C PHE A 167 3.60 8.57 -13.51
N ALA A 168 3.67 8.43 -14.84
CA ALA A 168 4.81 8.90 -15.63
C ALA A 168 4.99 10.43 -15.52
N ASP A 169 3.90 11.18 -15.47
CA ASP A 169 3.92 12.64 -15.36
C ASP A 169 4.34 13.11 -13.96
N PHE A 170 3.96 12.38 -12.91
CA PHE A 170 4.18 12.81 -11.52
C PHE A 170 5.45 12.22 -10.90
N HIS A 171 5.94 11.06 -11.35
CA HIS A 171 7.13 10.42 -10.78
C HIS A 171 8.41 11.19 -11.13
N ILE A 172 9.06 11.73 -10.11
CA ILE A 172 10.31 12.49 -10.24
C ILE A 172 11.51 11.55 -10.24
N GLY A 173 11.52 10.56 -9.36
CA GLY A 173 12.65 9.64 -9.23
C GLY A 173 12.60 8.76 -7.99
N SER A 174 13.56 7.84 -7.93
CA SER A 174 13.73 6.88 -6.83
C SER A 174 15.13 6.99 -6.25
N PHE A 175 15.23 7.17 -4.94
CA PHE A 175 16.46 7.51 -4.23
C PHE A 175 16.74 6.51 -3.10
N ALA A 176 17.99 6.28 -2.78
CA ALA A 176 18.39 5.37 -1.70
C ALA A 176 18.23 6.00 -0.31
N SER A 177 18.17 7.33 -0.21
CA SER A 177 18.01 8.02 1.07
C SER A 177 17.42 9.42 0.91
N LEU A 178 16.83 9.94 1.99
CA LEU A 178 16.40 11.34 2.05
C LEU A 178 17.54 12.33 1.76
N SER A 179 18.78 12.01 2.18
CA SER A 179 19.94 12.87 1.88
C SER A 179 20.22 12.98 0.37
N GLU A 180 20.00 11.89 -0.38
CA GLU A 180 20.15 11.89 -1.83
C GLU A 180 19.04 12.71 -2.51
N ILE A 181 17.82 12.65 -1.99
CA ILE A 181 16.71 13.53 -2.44
C ILE A 181 17.10 14.99 -2.24
N LEU A 182 17.57 15.34 -1.04
CA LEU A 182 18.02 16.71 -0.73
C LEU A 182 19.12 17.14 -1.71
N ASP A 183 20.16 16.33 -1.87
CA ASP A 183 21.31 16.70 -2.69
C ASP A 183 21.02 16.71 -4.20
N THR A 184 19.93 16.07 -4.66
CA THR A 184 19.53 15.99 -6.09
C THR A 184 18.42 16.96 -6.45
N LEU A 185 17.35 17.03 -5.66
CA LEU A 185 16.18 17.87 -5.96
C LEU A 185 16.32 19.29 -5.46
N THR A 186 17.19 19.51 -4.47
CA THR A 186 17.54 20.88 -4.06
C THR A 186 18.91 21.18 -4.66
N GLU A 187 19.08 22.35 -5.28
CA GLU A 187 20.36 22.82 -5.84
C GLU A 187 21.44 23.09 -4.77
N ILE A 188 21.33 22.40 -3.64
CA ILE A 188 22.07 22.67 -2.43
C ILE A 188 23.56 22.40 -2.57
N LYS A 189 23.98 21.59 -3.55
CA LYS A 189 25.41 21.46 -3.87
C LYS A 189 26.00 22.80 -4.31
N GLY A 190 25.30 23.52 -5.18
CA GLY A 190 25.69 24.86 -5.62
C GLY A 190 25.66 25.86 -4.47
N PHE A 191 24.59 25.83 -3.67
CA PHE A 191 24.46 26.69 -2.50
C PHE A 191 25.53 26.42 -1.42
N LYS A 192 25.86 25.15 -1.13
CA LYS A 192 26.93 24.75 -0.22
C LYS A 192 28.29 25.23 -0.71
N ALA A 193 28.57 25.14 -2.02
CA ALA A 193 29.81 25.65 -2.58
C ALA A 193 29.93 27.17 -2.41
N ALA A 194 28.85 27.91 -2.68
CA ALA A 194 28.80 29.35 -2.49
C ALA A 194 28.97 29.76 -1.01
N ILE A 195 28.29 29.07 -0.08
CA ILE A 195 28.47 29.30 1.37
C ILE A 195 29.92 29.05 1.77
N LYS A 196 30.52 27.95 1.31
CA LYS A 196 31.89 27.59 1.65
C LYS A 196 32.88 28.66 1.19
N GLU A 197 32.76 29.15 -0.04
CA GLU A 197 33.61 30.22 -0.56
C GLU A 197 33.51 31.50 0.28
N VAL A 198 32.29 31.87 0.69
CA VAL A 198 32.06 33.03 1.57
C VAL A 198 32.61 32.78 2.97
N ALA A 199 32.43 31.59 3.54
CA ALA A 199 32.93 31.27 4.86
C ALA A 199 34.46 31.34 4.91
N GLU A 200 35.14 30.77 3.90
CA GLU A 200 36.60 30.79 3.76
C GLU A 200 37.15 32.21 3.59
N ARG A 201 36.46 33.05 2.80
CA ARG A 201 36.91 34.43 2.57
C ARG A 201 36.88 35.29 3.85
N TRP A 202 35.98 34.99 4.78
CA TRP A 202 35.75 35.82 5.97
C TRP A 202 36.18 35.14 7.29
N GLY A 203 36.66 33.90 7.25
CA GLY A 203 37.14 33.15 8.43
C GLY A 203 36.01 32.69 9.36
N PHE A 204 34.87 32.28 8.79
CA PHE A 204 33.68 31.85 9.55
C PHE A 204 33.27 30.39 9.28
N GLU A 205 34.19 29.55 8.82
CA GLU A 205 33.92 28.15 8.44
C GLU A 205 33.25 27.35 9.56
N ASP A 206 33.66 27.59 10.81
CA ASP A 206 33.15 26.88 11.99
C ASP A 206 31.79 27.42 12.50
N TYR A 207 31.29 28.53 11.95
CA TYR A 207 30.08 29.20 12.43
C TYR A 207 28.86 28.97 11.54
N ILE A 208 29.04 28.40 10.34
CA ILE A 208 27.95 28.20 9.38
C ILE A 208 27.64 26.72 9.25
N VAL A 209 26.50 26.31 9.80
CA VAL A 209 25.97 24.95 9.65
C VAL A 209 24.67 25.01 8.86
N LEU A 210 24.59 24.19 7.82
CA LEU A 210 23.35 24.02 7.07
C LEU A 210 22.33 23.24 7.92
N ASP A 211 21.17 23.85 8.13
CA ASP A 211 20.03 23.19 8.77
C ASP A 211 19.38 22.16 7.83
N ARG A 212 19.94 20.94 7.84
CA ARG A 212 19.47 19.83 7.00
C ARG A 212 18.07 19.35 7.40
N GLU A 213 17.70 19.47 8.68
CA GLU A 213 16.38 19.07 9.14
C GLU A 213 15.29 19.98 8.60
N ARG A 214 15.53 21.30 8.60
CA ARG A 214 14.60 22.25 7.99
C ARG A 214 14.47 22.02 6.50
N LEU A 215 15.57 21.74 5.81
CA LEU A 215 15.51 21.40 4.39
C LEU A 215 14.69 20.13 4.15
N ALA A 216 14.92 19.07 4.94
CA ALA A 216 14.15 17.83 4.86
C ALA A 216 12.65 18.08 5.04
N ARG A 217 12.25 18.88 6.03
CA ARG A 217 10.85 19.28 6.23
C ARG A 217 10.28 20.02 5.02
N THR A 218 11.05 20.92 4.41
CA THR A 218 10.63 21.62 3.19
C THR A 218 10.44 20.64 2.03
N VAL A 219 11.35 19.70 1.81
CA VAL A 219 11.22 18.68 0.76
C VAL A 219 9.97 17.83 0.95
N LEU A 220 9.72 17.34 2.17
CA LEU A 220 8.51 16.57 2.49
C LEU A 220 7.20 17.39 2.43
N ALA A 221 7.30 18.72 2.50
CA ALA A 221 6.16 19.61 2.32
C ALA A 221 5.86 19.91 0.84
N THR A 222 6.90 19.93 0.00
CA THR A 222 6.79 20.26 -1.44
C THR A 222 6.40 19.05 -2.28
N TRP A 223 6.93 17.86 -1.97
CA TRP A 223 6.72 16.65 -2.75
C TRP A 223 6.09 15.55 -1.89
N ASP A 224 5.37 14.65 -2.55
CA ASP A 224 4.92 13.43 -1.91
C ASP A 224 6.04 12.38 -2.00
N VAL A 225 6.50 11.91 -0.84
CA VAL A 225 7.61 10.96 -0.73
C VAL A 225 7.12 9.69 -0.04
N VAL A 226 7.26 8.57 -0.72
CA VAL A 226 6.85 7.25 -0.22
C VAL A 226 8.10 6.37 -0.08
N GLU A 227 8.33 5.86 1.13
CA GLU A 227 9.39 4.88 1.37
C GLU A 227 8.84 3.48 1.08
N PHE A 228 9.47 2.78 0.13
CA PHE A 228 9.08 1.44 -0.26
C PHE A 228 10.30 0.62 -0.70
N ASN A 229 10.39 -0.63 -0.21
CA ASN A 229 11.49 -1.55 -0.50
C ASN A 229 12.89 -0.94 -0.29
N GLY A 230 13.06 -0.18 0.81
CA GLY A 230 14.32 0.47 1.18
C GLY A 230 14.73 1.65 0.28
N LYS A 231 13.82 2.17 -0.54
CA LYS A 231 14.02 3.36 -1.38
C LYS A 231 12.94 4.40 -1.12
N PHE A 232 13.27 5.65 -1.42
CA PHE A 232 12.34 6.78 -1.39
C PHE A 232 11.90 7.10 -2.83
N HIS A 233 10.62 6.91 -3.12
CA HIS A 233 10.01 7.29 -4.40
C HIS A 233 9.37 8.67 -4.24
N VAL A 234 9.71 9.59 -5.14
CA VAL A 234 9.28 10.99 -5.05
C VAL A 234 8.34 11.33 -6.19
N PHE A 235 7.23 11.97 -5.85
CA PHE A 235 6.19 12.38 -6.77
C PHE A 235 5.91 13.87 -6.64
N MET A 236 5.53 14.51 -7.76
CA MET A 236 4.88 15.81 -7.71
C MET A 236 3.57 15.70 -6.90
N ARG A 237 3.21 16.77 -6.21
CA ARG A 237 1.93 16.89 -5.51
C ARG A 237 0.90 17.58 -6.40
#